data_AF-A0ABC8R6R2-F1
#
_entry.id   AF-A0ABC8R6R2-F1
#
_cell.length_a   1.000
_cell.length_b   1.000
_cell.length_c   1.000
_cell.angle_alpha   90.00
_cell.angle_beta   90.00
_cell.angle_gamma   90.00
#
_symmetry.space_group_name_H-M   'P 1'
#
loop_
_entity.id
_entity.type
_entity.pdbx_description
1 polymer ?
#
loop_
_entity_poly.entity_id
_entity_poly.type
_entity_poly.pdbx_seq_one_letter_code
_entity_poly.pdbx_strand_id
1 'polypeptide(L)'
;MGAIKFVLAGANIMCPGLTSPGGALDDEVAEETPVAIMAEGKQHALAIGFTKMSVKDIRAINKGIGVDNMHYLNDGLWKMESLN
;
A
#
# COMPACT_ATOMS: atom_id res chain seq x y z
N MET A 1 2.98 12.24 -5.84
CA MET A 1 2.78 11.50 -7.11
C MET A 1 3.94 10.57 -7.54
N GLY A 2 4.97 10.29 -6.73
CA GLY A 2 6.13 9.48 -7.19
C GLY A 2 5.98 7.96 -7.09
N ALA A 3 5.26 7.46 -6.08
CA ALA A 3 5.24 6.02 -5.73
C ALA A 3 4.28 5.16 -6.58
N ILE A 4 3.24 5.77 -7.17
CA ILE A 4 2.12 5.06 -7.83
C ILE A 4 2.61 4.10 -8.91
N LYS A 5 3.53 4.53 -9.78
CA LYS A 5 4.07 3.69 -10.86
C LYS A 5 4.77 2.43 -10.35
N PHE A 6 5.38 2.50 -9.16
CA PHE A 6 6.08 1.37 -8.56
C PHE A 6 5.10 0.41 -7.88
N VAL A 7 4.06 0.94 -7.23
CA VAL A 7 2.96 0.12 -6.66
C VAL A 7 2.27 -0.69 -7.75
N LEU A 8 1.97 -0.07 -8.89
CA LEU A 8 1.41 -0.74 -10.08
C LEU A 8 2.40 -1.66 -10.80
N ALA A 9 3.64 -1.71 -10.35
CA ALA A 9 4.65 -2.68 -10.80
C ALA A 9 4.95 -3.75 -9.72
N GLY A 10 4.13 -3.82 -8.66
CA GLY A 10 4.26 -4.82 -7.59
C GLY A 10 5.23 -4.47 -6.48
N ALA A 11 5.76 -3.24 -6.43
CA ALA A 11 6.63 -2.84 -5.33
C ALA A 11 5.87 -2.73 -4.00
N ASN A 12 6.55 -3.08 -2.91
CA ASN A 12 6.08 -2.84 -1.55
C ASN A 12 5.99 -1.33 -1.23
N ILE A 13 5.15 -1.00 -0.26
CA ILE A 13 4.95 0.39 0.16
C ILE A 13 5.90 0.69 1.32
N MET A 14 6.75 1.68 1.10
CA MET A 14 7.79 2.06 2.05
C MET A 14 7.27 3.10 3.05
N CYS A 15 7.70 3.04 4.31
CA CYS A 15 7.28 3.98 5.36
C CYS A 15 7.46 5.46 4.95
N PRO A 16 8.59 5.89 4.34
CA PRO A 16 8.76 7.27 3.88
C PRO A 16 7.74 7.74 2.85
N GLY A 17 7.17 6.82 2.06
CA GLY A 17 6.10 7.16 1.12
C GLY A 17 4.81 7.52 1.84
N LEU A 18 4.48 6.76 2.89
CA LEU A 18 3.26 6.90 3.69
C LEU A 18 3.29 8.10 4.64
N THR A 19 4.48 8.54 5.06
CA THR A 19 4.68 9.68 5.97
C THR A 19 5.08 10.97 5.25
N SER A 20 5.17 10.94 3.92
CA SER A 20 5.46 12.13 3.11
C SER A 20 4.31 13.14 3.16
N PRO A 21 4.50 14.41 2.75
CA PRO A 21 3.43 15.42 2.76
C PRO A 21 2.17 15.05 1.96
N GLY A 22 2.28 14.17 0.96
CA GLY A 22 1.15 13.63 0.19
C GLY A 22 0.77 12.20 0.58
N GLY A 23 1.38 11.65 1.63
CA GLY A 23 1.05 10.36 2.21
C GLY A 23 0.01 10.52 3.32
N ALA A 24 -0.86 9.52 3.46
CA ALA A 24 -1.86 9.47 4.51
C ALA A 24 -1.93 8.05 5.07
N LEU A 25 -2.24 7.95 6.36
CA LEU A 25 -2.39 6.72 7.11
C LEU A 25 -3.58 6.90 8.06
N ASP A 26 -4.38 5.86 8.22
CA ASP A 26 -5.44 5.79 9.23
C ASP A 26 -4.81 5.55 10.61
N ASP A 27 -5.36 6.15 11.67
CA ASP A 27 -4.63 6.27 12.94
C ASP A 27 -4.52 4.98 13.75
N GLU A 28 -5.40 4.00 13.53
CA GLU A 28 -5.50 2.78 14.35
C GLU A 28 -5.44 1.50 13.50
N VAL A 29 -4.31 1.27 12.83
CA VAL A 29 -4.06 0.03 12.08
C VAL A 29 -2.91 -0.74 12.71
N ALA A 30 -3.18 -1.96 13.15
CA ALA A 30 -2.19 -2.88 13.73
C ALA A 30 -1.33 -3.54 12.65
N GLU A 31 -0.20 -4.12 13.02
CA GLU A 31 0.58 -5.00 12.15
C GLU A 31 -0.27 -6.20 11.66
N GLU A 32 0.08 -6.78 10.51
CA GLU A 32 -0.65 -7.88 9.85
C GLU A 32 -2.14 -7.56 9.56
N THR A 33 -2.50 -6.29 9.41
CA THR A 33 -3.85 -5.86 9.02
C THR A 33 -3.96 -5.72 7.50
N PRO A 34 -5.02 -6.26 6.86
CA PRO A 34 -5.27 -6.03 5.44
C PRO A 34 -5.67 -4.57 5.19
N VAL A 35 -5.06 -3.95 4.18
CA VAL A 35 -5.27 -2.54 3.85
C VAL A 35 -5.43 -2.31 2.35
N ALA A 36 -6.16 -1.26 2.00
CA ALA A 36 -6.25 -0.75 0.64
C ALA A 36 -5.22 0.37 0.42
N ILE A 37 -4.54 0.33 -0.73
CA ILE A 37 -3.57 1.36 -1.11
C ILE A 37 -4.24 2.35 -2.06
N MET A 38 -4.47 3.55 -1.55
CA MET A 38 -5.15 4.64 -2.25
C MET A 38 -4.15 5.64 -2.86
N ALA A 39 -4.61 6.41 -3.85
CA ALA A 39 -3.87 7.54 -4.39
C ALA A 39 -4.74 8.80 -4.41
N GLU A 40 -4.12 9.94 -4.15
CA GLU A 40 -4.77 11.25 -4.21
C GLU A 40 -5.47 11.47 -5.56
N GLY A 41 -6.73 11.90 -5.51
CA GLY A 41 -7.55 12.13 -6.70
C GLY A 41 -8.04 10.86 -7.39
N LYS A 42 -7.88 9.67 -6.80
CA LYS A 42 -8.44 8.40 -7.30
C LYS A 42 -9.52 7.89 -6.37
N GLN A 43 -10.61 7.41 -6.97
CA GLN A 43 -11.74 6.85 -6.22
C GLN A 43 -11.52 5.38 -5.84
N HIS A 44 -10.78 4.63 -6.65
CA HIS A 44 -10.56 3.20 -6.47
C HIS A 44 -9.15 2.93 -5.94
N ALA A 45 -9.01 1.86 -5.16
CA ALA A 45 -7.72 1.36 -4.70
C ALA A 45 -6.84 0.93 -5.88
N LEU A 46 -5.54 1.15 -5.75
CA LEU A 46 -4.54 0.75 -6.74
C LEU A 46 -3.93 -0.62 -6.43
N ALA A 47 -3.97 -1.01 -5.15
CA ALA A 47 -3.47 -2.27 -4.64
C ALA A 47 -4.13 -2.61 -3.30
N ILE A 48 -3.99 -3.86 -2.89
CA ILE A 48 -4.29 -4.36 -1.54
C ILE A 48 -3.03 -5.02 -0.96
N GLY A 49 -2.86 -4.91 0.35
CA GLY A 49 -1.68 -5.40 1.03
C GLY A 49 -1.91 -5.69 2.50
N PHE A 50 -0.85 -6.15 3.18
CA PHE A 50 -0.83 -6.29 4.65
C PHE A 50 0.22 -5.36 5.24
N THR A 51 -0.15 -4.66 6.32
CA THR A 51 0.81 -3.85 7.08
C THR A 51 1.90 -4.75 7.69
N LYS A 52 3.16 -4.38 7.50
CA LYS A 52 4.32 -5.09 8.07
C LYS A 52 4.74 -4.55 9.46
N MET A 53 4.08 -3.49 9.91
CA MET A 53 4.18 -2.92 11.26
C MET A 53 2.96 -2.04 11.50
N SER A 54 2.68 -1.68 12.76
CA SER A 54 1.55 -0.81 13.09
C SER A 54 1.71 0.59 12.46
N VAL A 55 0.60 1.30 12.19
CA VAL A 55 0.70 2.69 11.66
C VAL A 55 1.49 3.60 12.60
N LYS A 56 1.38 3.39 13.91
CA LYS A 56 2.18 4.13 14.89
C LYS A 56 3.67 3.94 14.64
N ASP A 57 4.11 2.71 14.36
CA ASP A 57 5.50 2.39 14.05
C ASP A 57 5.91 2.89 12.66
N ILE A 58 5.02 2.82 11.66
CA ILE A 58 5.28 3.41 10.32
C ILE A 58 5.62 4.90 10.46
N ARG A 59 4.83 5.65 11.26
CA ARG A 59 5.07 7.07 11.51
C ARG A 59 6.35 7.31 12.32
N ALA A 60 6.59 6.54 13.38
CA ALA A 60 7.70 6.76 14.30
C ALA A 60 9.06 6.33 13.74
N ILE A 61 9.13 5.16 13.09
CA ILE A 61 10.38 4.59 12.55
C ILE A 61 10.72 5.22 11.21
N ASN A 62 9.71 5.47 10.36
CA ASN A 62 9.84 6.11 9.05
C ASN A 62 10.95 5.50 8.15
N LYS A 63 11.13 4.18 8.22
CA LYS A 63 12.14 3.44 7.45
C LYS A 63 11.67 2.01 7.20
N GLY A 64 12.05 1.45 6.05
CA GLY A 64 11.71 0.07 5.69
C GLY A 64 10.35 -0.05 5.00
N ILE A 65 9.88 -1.29 4.89
CA ILE A 65 8.59 -1.63 4.29
C ILE A 65 7.51 -1.44 5.34
N GLY A 66 6.51 -0.60 5.05
CA GLY A 66 5.35 -0.40 5.91
C GLY A 66 4.18 -1.32 5.53
N VAL A 67 4.01 -1.63 4.25
CA VAL A 67 2.97 -2.54 3.74
C VAL A 67 3.56 -3.43 2.65
N ASP A 68 3.40 -4.74 2.79
CA ASP A 68 3.69 -5.70 1.74
C ASP A 68 2.55 -5.67 0.70
N ASN A 69 2.90 -5.51 -0.58
CA ASN A 69 1.94 -5.41 -1.68
C ASN A 69 1.55 -6.82 -2.15
N MET A 70 0.28 -7.19 -1.99
CA MET A 70 -0.19 -8.55 -2.28
C MET A 70 -0.84 -8.67 -3.65
N HIS A 71 -1.61 -7.65 -4.05
CA HIS A 71 -2.32 -7.64 -5.31
C HIS A 71 -2.52 -6.19 -5.78
N TYR A 72 -2.33 -5.93 -7.06
CA TYR A 72 -2.38 -4.58 -7.63
C TYR A 72 -3.06 -4.55 -9.00
N LEU A 73 -3.55 -3.38 -9.39
CA LEU A 73 -4.22 -3.21 -10.68
C LEU A 73 -3.31 -3.65 -11.84
N ASN A 74 -3.88 -4.41 -12.76
CA ASN A 74 -3.22 -4.99 -13.95
C ASN A 74 -2.15 -6.07 -13.67
N ASP A 75 -2.07 -6.59 -12.46
CA ASP A 75 -1.32 -7.81 -12.20
C ASP A 75 -1.99 -9.06 -12.81
N GLY A 76 -1.43 -10.24 -12.58
CA GLY A 76 -1.95 -11.49 -13.13
C GLY A 76 -3.35 -11.84 -12.62
N LEU A 77 -3.63 -11.60 -11.34
CA LEU A 77 -4.94 -11.88 -10.74
C LEU A 77 -5.99 -10.89 -11.24
N TRP A 78 -5.63 -9.62 -11.42
CA TRP A 78 -6.52 -8.59 -11.95
C TRP A 78 -7.01 -8.94 -13.37
N LYS A 79 -6.13 -9.50 -14.18
CA LYS A 79 -6.41 -9.88 -15.58
C LYS A 79 -7.10 -11.24 -15.69
N MET A 80 -7.28 -11.95 -14.59
CA MET A 80 -7.87 -13.28 -14.56
C MET A 80 -9.40 -13.15 -14.58
N GLU A 81 -10.04 -13.70 -15.60
CA GLU A 81 -11.51 -13.68 -15.72
C GLU A 81 -12.20 -14.78 -14.89
N SER A 82 -11.50 -15.87 -14.59
CA SER A 82 -12.01 -16.98 -13.78
C SER A 82 -10.90 -17.67 -12.99
N LEU A 83 -11.19 -17.97 -11.71
CA LEU A 83 -10.39 -18.88 -10.90
C LEU A 83 -10.79 -20.30 -11.29
N ASN A 84 -9.82 -21.07 -11.80
CA ASN A 84 -10.01 -22.50 -12.10
C ASN A 84 -9.98 -23.35 -10.82
#